data_AF-A0A357BTQ7-F1
#
_entry.id   AF-A0A357BTQ7-F1
#
_cell.length_a   1.000
_cell.length_b   1.000
_cell.length_c   1.000
_cell.angle_alpha   90.00
_cell.angle_beta   90.00
_cell.angle_gamma   90.00
#
_symmetry.space_group_name_H-M   'P 1'
#
loop_
_entity.id
_entity.type
_entity.pdbx_description
1 polymer ?
#
loop_
_entity_poly.entity_id
_entity_poly.type
_entity_poly.pdbx_seq_one_letter_code
_entity_poly.pdbx_strand_id
1 'polypeptide(L)'
;MQKVISIDTVPPLTTASPAGGTYNAAQSVTLTCSDAGSGCNNIYYTTDGSTPTTSSSVYSTPIIISATTTLQYFATDLADNSEAVKSQTYIIDTTSPVTTVSPSGGTYISTQSVTLTCSDIGTGCNKIYYTTDGSTPTTSSSVYVSPIIISATTTLKYFATDIAGNSEAAKSQTYLLNVIRILRSPGVYYSSIQDAYNAAIDGDNIQVQAVNLTGNFSANRNISLSLQGGYSSNFTTSTGSTILKGMIQTLPGGGVMAIRNFVLEK
;
A
#
# COMPACT_ATOMS: atom_id res chain seq x y z
N MET A 1 59.16 -39.92 29.42
CA MET A 1 57.75 -39.66 29.03
C MET A 1 57.77 -39.24 27.58
N GLN A 2 57.21 -40.06 26.68
CA GLN A 2 57.09 -39.71 25.27
C GLN A 2 55.97 -38.67 25.16
N LYS A 3 56.32 -37.44 24.81
CA LYS A 3 55.34 -36.38 24.52
C LYS A 3 54.59 -36.83 23.28
N VAL A 4 53.36 -37.30 23.43
CA VAL A 4 52.46 -37.56 22.30
C VAL A 4 52.15 -36.19 21.70
N ILE A 5 52.71 -35.92 20.52
CA ILE A 5 52.35 -34.74 19.73
C ILE A 5 51.04 -35.11 19.04
N SER A 6 49.92 -34.60 19.58
CA SER A 6 48.64 -34.68 18.88
C SER A 6 48.70 -33.65 17.76
N ILE A 7 48.79 -34.11 16.51
CA ILE A 7 48.65 -33.23 15.35
C ILE A 7 47.17 -32.94 15.16
N ASP A 8 46.84 -31.67 15.01
CA ASP A 8 45.49 -31.26 14.67
C ASP A 8 45.23 -31.55 13.19
N THR A 9 44.09 -32.17 12.90
CA THR A 9 43.66 -32.57 11.55
C THR A 9 42.24 -32.12 11.24
N VAL A 10 41.63 -31.37 12.16
CA VAL A 10 40.24 -30.93 12.04
C VAL A 10 40.25 -29.49 11.55
N PRO A 11 39.65 -29.19 10.39
CA PRO A 11 39.53 -27.82 9.93
C PRO A 11 38.73 -26.93 10.89
N PRO A 12 39.00 -25.62 10.91
CA PRO A 12 38.21 -24.66 11.67
C PRO A 12 36.77 -24.57 11.11
N LEU A 13 35.88 -23.91 11.85
CA LEU A 13 34.52 -23.60 11.41
C LEU A 13 34.23 -22.10 11.50
N THR A 14 33.83 -21.51 10.39
CA THR A 14 33.35 -20.12 10.37
C THR A 14 31.83 -19.95 10.35
N THR A 15 31.36 -18.78 10.77
CA THR A 15 29.97 -18.32 10.54
C THR A 15 29.95 -16.84 10.16
N ALA A 16 28.94 -16.43 9.38
CA ALA A 16 28.65 -15.04 9.06
C ALA A 16 27.41 -14.56 9.84
N SER A 17 27.50 -13.38 10.44
CA SER A 17 26.39 -12.73 11.14
C SER A 17 26.28 -11.25 10.75
N PRO A 18 25.14 -10.79 10.21
CA PRO A 18 23.98 -11.59 9.83
C PRO A 18 24.31 -12.59 8.70
N ALA A 19 23.49 -13.63 8.55
CA ALA A 19 23.59 -14.55 7.41
C ALA A 19 23.20 -13.85 6.09
N GLY A 20 23.43 -14.50 4.95
CA GLY A 20 22.94 -14.03 3.66
C GLY A 20 21.41 -13.93 3.64
N GLY A 21 20.90 -12.92 2.91
CA GLY A 21 19.49 -12.60 2.87
C GLY A 21 19.20 -11.31 2.12
N THR A 22 17.94 -10.92 2.13
CA THR A 22 17.46 -9.66 1.56
C THR A 22 17.24 -8.63 2.67
N TYR A 23 17.75 -7.42 2.47
CA TYR A 23 17.74 -6.36 3.48
C TYR A 23 17.38 -5.01 2.88
N ASN A 24 16.67 -4.20 3.66
CA ASN A 24 16.33 -2.82 3.30
C ASN A 24 17.38 -1.77 3.68
N ALA A 25 18.54 -2.22 4.18
CA ALA A 25 19.64 -1.37 4.60
C ALA A 25 20.97 -2.11 4.46
N ALA A 26 22.06 -1.36 4.39
CA ALA A 26 23.40 -1.93 4.38
C ALA A 26 23.64 -2.81 5.62
N GLN A 27 24.34 -3.93 5.42
CA GLN A 27 24.66 -4.89 6.48
C GLN A 27 26.13 -4.78 6.88
N SER A 28 26.39 -4.90 8.17
CA SER A 28 27.74 -5.01 8.74
C SER A 28 27.97 -6.47 9.13
N VAL A 29 28.65 -7.22 8.26
CA VAL A 29 28.82 -8.66 8.40
C VAL A 29 30.07 -8.96 9.22
N THR A 30 29.87 -9.67 10.33
CA THR A 30 30.94 -10.20 11.17
C THR A 30 31.17 -11.66 10.80
N LEU A 31 32.42 -12.01 10.49
CA LEU A 31 32.86 -13.40 10.37
C LEU A 31 33.45 -13.84 11.71
N THR A 32 33.01 -14.98 12.24
CA THR A 32 33.59 -15.60 13.43
C THR A 32 34.17 -16.95 13.06
N CYS A 33 35.20 -17.38 13.79
CA CYS A 33 35.85 -18.67 13.61
C CYS A 33 35.94 -19.38 14.96
N SER A 34 35.67 -20.68 14.96
CA SER A 34 35.88 -21.58 16.08
C SER A 34 36.68 -22.79 15.62
N ASP A 35 37.67 -23.19 16.40
CA ASP A 35 38.41 -24.42 16.21
C ASP A 35 38.70 -25.07 17.57
N ALA A 36 38.61 -26.40 17.64
CA ALA A 36 38.79 -27.15 18.89
C ALA A 36 40.21 -27.72 19.06
N GLY A 37 41.02 -27.70 18.00
CA GLY A 37 42.37 -28.22 17.98
C GLY A 37 43.39 -27.10 18.20
N SER A 38 43.99 -26.65 17.11
CA SER A 38 45.11 -25.71 17.09
C SER A 38 44.67 -24.25 17.22
N GLY A 39 43.39 -23.95 17.00
CA GLY A 39 42.84 -22.59 17.03
C GLY A 39 42.85 -21.93 15.66
N CYS A 40 41.97 -20.95 15.46
CA CYS A 40 41.85 -20.22 14.19
C CYS A 40 43.08 -19.35 13.90
N ASN A 41 43.54 -19.37 12.65
CA ASN A 41 44.62 -18.53 12.15
C ASN A 41 44.07 -17.30 11.41
N ASN A 42 43.58 -17.48 10.18
CA ASN A 42 43.02 -16.40 9.37
C ASN A 42 41.70 -16.82 8.73
N ILE A 43 40.82 -15.85 8.50
CA ILE A 43 39.66 -15.98 7.61
C ILE A 43 39.96 -15.17 6.36
N TYR A 44 39.89 -15.81 5.19
CA TYR A 44 40.08 -15.18 3.89
C TYR A 44 38.75 -15.04 3.18
N TYR A 45 38.53 -13.93 2.47
CA TYR A 45 37.25 -13.66 1.83
C TYR A 45 37.36 -12.86 0.53
N THR A 46 36.28 -12.89 -0.23
CA THR A 46 36.02 -12.12 -1.45
C THR A 46 34.56 -11.66 -1.44
N THR A 47 34.26 -10.49 -2.03
CA THR A 47 32.90 -9.91 -2.08
C THR A 47 32.30 -9.88 -3.49
N ASP A 48 33.09 -10.25 -4.50
CA ASP A 48 32.69 -10.29 -5.90
C ASP A 48 32.21 -11.68 -6.34
N GLY A 49 32.12 -12.64 -5.41
CA GLY A 49 31.75 -14.02 -5.69
C GLY A 49 32.87 -14.87 -6.28
N SER A 50 34.11 -14.39 -6.38
CA SER A 50 35.26 -15.25 -6.74
C SER A 50 35.62 -16.21 -5.59
N THR A 51 36.24 -17.35 -5.88
CA THR A 51 36.68 -18.28 -4.83
C THR A 51 37.90 -17.70 -4.09
N PRO A 52 37.84 -17.49 -2.76
CA PRO A 52 38.98 -16.98 -2.00
C PRO A 52 40.12 -18.00 -1.93
N THR A 53 41.34 -17.50 -1.86
CA THR A 53 42.56 -18.26 -1.55
C THR A 53 43.27 -17.63 -0.36
N THR A 54 44.37 -18.22 0.12
CA THR A 54 45.22 -17.62 1.17
C THR A 54 45.92 -16.32 0.74
N SER A 55 45.79 -15.93 -0.54
CA SER A 55 46.23 -14.63 -1.07
C SER A 55 45.11 -13.58 -1.14
N SER A 56 43.87 -13.96 -0.81
CA SER A 56 42.72 -13.04 -0.75
C SER A 56 42.75 -12.16 0.50
N SER A 57 41.80 -11.23 0.61
CA SER A 57 41.70 -10.33 1.76
C SER A 57 41.51 -11.10 3.07
N VAL A 58 42.29 -10.72 4.09
CA VAL A 58 42.17 -11.27 5.45
C VAL A 58 41.13 -10.47 6.22
N TYR A 59 40.15 -11.16 6.79
CA TYR A 59 39.14 -10.55 7.64
C TYR A 59 39.77 -10.04 8.94
N SER A 60 39.54 -8.77 9.26
CA SER A 60 40.04 -8.11 10.48
C SER A 60 39.02 -7.15 11.10
N THR A 61 38.09 -6.64 10.29
CA THR A 61 36.97 -5.79 10.71
C THR A 61 35.70 -6.21 9.98
N PRO A 62 34.51 -5.86 10.52
CA PRO A 62 33.24 -6.16 9.86
C PRO A 62 33.17 -5.68 8.40
N ILE A 63 32.61 -6.52 7.54
CA ILE A 63 32.48 -6.25 6.10
C ILE A 63 31.18 -5.49 5.87
N ILE A 64 31.27 -4.26 5.37
CA ILE A 64 30.10 -3.46 5.02
C ILE A 64 29.61 -3.85 3.63
N ILE A 65 28.36 -4.32 3.55
CA ILE A 65 27.68 -4.68 2.32
C ILE A 65 26.53 -3.69 2.08
N SER A 66 26.68 -2.82 1.08
CA SER A 66 25.72 -1.75 0.74
C SER A 66 24.97 -1.97 -0.57
N ALA A 67 25.29 -3.03 -1.31
CA ALA A 67 24.68 -3.43 -2.56
C ALA A 67 24.66 -4.97 -2.67
N THR A 68 23.96 -5.51 -3.67
CA THR A 68 23.96 -6.96 -3.92
C THR A 68 25.38 -7.50 -4.04
N THR A 69 25.72 -8.44 -3.16
CA THR A 69 27.10 -8.91 -2.93
C THR A 69 27.08 -10.41 -2.67
N THR A 70 28.00 -11.14 -3.31
CA THR A 70 28.24 -12.55 -3.00
C THR A 70 29.54 -12.63 -2.20
N LEU A 71 29.39 -12.86 -0.89
CA LEU A 71 30.51 -13.03 0.03
C LEU A 71 30.91 -14.50 0.05
N GLN A 72 32.12 -14.80 -0.41
CA GLN A 72 32.74 -16.12 -0.21
C GLN A 72 33.86 -16.02 0.82
N TYR A 73 33.98 -17.03 1.68
CA TYR A 73 34.99 -17.05 2.75
C TYR A 73 35.35 -18.47 3.19
N PHE A 74 36.57 -18.62 3.70
CA PHE A 74 37.04 -19.82 4.40
C PHE A 74 38.10 -19.43 5.43
N ALA A 75 38.30 -20.27 6.44
CA ALA A 75 39.35 -20.13 7.43
C ALA A 75 40.42 -21.23 7.35
N THR A 76 41.61 -20.88 7.82
CA THR A 76 42.69 -21.80 8.18
C THR A 76 42.90 -21.80 9.69
N ASP A 77 43.38 -22.91 10.24
CA ASP A 77 43.83 -23.02 11.63
C ASP A 77 45.36 -22.85 11.75
N LEU A 78 45.90 -22.99 12.96
CA LEU A 78 47.35 -22.91 13.22
C LEU A 78 48.12 -24.19 12.83
N ALA A 79 47.41 -25.24 12.42
CA ALA A 79 47.97 -26.49 11.89
C ALA A 79 47.84 -26.61 10.36
N ASP A 80 47.48 -25.52 9.68
CA ASP A 80 47.25 -25.40 8.23
C ASP A 80 46.08 -26.23 7.67
N ASN A 81 45.16 -26.71 8.52
CA ASN A 81 43.90 -27.27 8.05
C ASN A 81 42.99 -26.15 7.54
N SER A 82 42.35 -26.36 6.39
CA SER A 82 41.45 -25.40 5.74
C SER A 82 40.03 -25.93 5.71
N GLU A 83 39.06 -25.09 6.07
CA GLU A 83 37.65 -25.46 5.88
C GLU A 83 37.24 -25.33 4.40
N ALA A 84 36.11 -25.93 4.05
CA ALA A 84 35.50 -25.72 2.74
C ALA A 84 35.00 -24.27 2.59
N VAL A 85 35.16 -23.70 1.40
CA VAL A 85 34.65 -22.36 1.08
C VAL A 85 33.14 -22.29 1.28
N LYS A 86 32.69 -21.29 2.02
CA LYS A 86 31.28 -20.94 2.21
C LYS A 86 30.91 -19.76 1.34
N SER A 87 29.64 -19.70 0.96
CA SER A 87 29.07 -18.62 0.16
C SER A 87 27.81 -18.08 0.83
N GLN A 88 27.68 -16.75 0.85
CA GLN A 88 26.52 -16.02 1.34
C GLN A 88 26.15 -14.94 0.33
N THR A 89 24.89 -14.89 -0.08
CA THR A 89 24.37 -13.85 -0.97
C THR A 89 23.59 -12.84 -0.15
N TYR A 90 23.95 -11.57 -0.29
CA TYR A 90 23.25 -10.44 0.31
C TYR A 90 22.62 -9.63 -0.81
N ILE A 91 21.32 -9.33 -0.69
CA ILE A 91 20.59 -8.45 -1.61
C ILE A 91 20.20 -7.22 -0.81
N ILE A 92 20.71 -6.06 -1.20
CA ILE A 92 20.39 -4.78 -0.54
C ILE A 92 19.48 -3.99 -1.47
N ASP A 93 18.28 -3.71 -1.00
CA ASP A 93 17.28 -2.93 -1.71
C ASP A 93 16.74 -1.86 -0.78
N THR A 94 17.08 -0.60 -1.02
CA THR A 94 16.64 0.54 -0.20
C THR A 94 15.51 1.31 -0.86
N THR A 95 14.90 0.77 -1.92
CA THR A 95 13.90 1.46 -2.72
C THR A 95 12.51 1.00 -2.30
N SER A 96 11.62 1.94 -1.98
CA SER A 96 10.25 1.58 -1.63
C SER A 96 9.45 1.23 -2.88
N PRO A 97 8.51 0.28 -2.79
CA PRO A 97 7.60 -0.01 -3.88
C PRO A 97 6.70 1.20 -4.17
N VAL A 98 6.02 1.20 -5.32
CA VAL A 98 5.05 2.23 -5.69
C VAL A 98 3.73 1.60 -6.08
N THR A 99 2.66 1.99 -5.41
CA THR A 99 1.30 1.62 -5.81
C THR A 99 0.65 2.59 -6.79
N THR A 100 -0.23 2.06 -7.63
CA THR A 100 -1.22 2.84 -8.38
C THR A 100 -2.63 2.33 -8.12
N VAL A 101 -3.63 3.16 -8.39
CA VAL A 101 -5.05 2.88 -8.13
C VAL A 101 -5.88 3.21 -9.37
N SER A 102 -6.84 2.34 -9.70
CA SER A 102 -7.78 2.56 -10.78
C SER A 102 -9.17 1.99 -10.45
N PRO A 103 -10.26 2.75 -10.61
CA PRO A 103 -10.28 4.17 -10.92
C PRO A 103 -9.74 5.01 -9.75
N SER A 104 -9.27 6.23 -10.03
CA SER A 104 -8.86 7.19 -9.00
C SER A 104 -10.03 7.60 -8.09
N GLY A 105 -9.74 8.26 -6.97
CA GLY A 105 -10.78 8.89 -6.17
C GLY A 105 -11.60 9.91 -6.98
N GLY A 106 -12.85 10.09 -6.61
CA GLY A 106 -13.79 10.96 -7.34
C GLY A 106 -15.24 10.74 -6.93
N THR A 107 -16.14 11.46 -7.61
CA THR A 107 -17.59 11.33 -7.43
C THR A 107 -18.14 10.38 -8.48
N TYR A 108 -18.91 9.40 -8.03
CA TYR A 108 -19.51 8.36 -8.86
C TYR A 108 -21.02 8.26 -8.61
N ILE A 109 -21.73 7.76 -9.61
CA ILE A 109 -23.19 7.49 -9.56
C ILE A 109 -23.50 5.99 -9.46
N SER A 110 -22.48 5.15 -9.44
CA SER A 110 -22.55 3.70 -9.39
C SER A 110 -21.47 3.14 -8.48
N THR A 111 -21.62 1.88 -8.08
CA THR A 111 -20.60 1.15 -7.34
C THR A 111 -19.30 1.05 -8.13
N GLN A 112 -18.17 1.28 -7.48
CA GLN A 112 -16.85 1.20 -8.12
C GLN A 112 -16.13 -0.09 -7.73
N SER A 113 -15.48 -0.73 -8.69
CA SER A 113 -14.56 -1.84 -8.47
C SER A 113 -13.13 -1.31 -8.56
N VAL A 114 -12.50 -1.05 -7.43
CA VAL A 114 -11.19 -0.41 -7.33
C VAL A 114 -10.08 -1.45 -7.34
N THR A 115 -9.15 -1.29 -8.27
CA THR A 115 -7.95 -2.13 -8.42
C THR A 115 -6.73 -1.37 -7.91
N LEU A 116 -5.94 -2.02 -7.06
CA LEU A 116 -4.61 -1.56 -6.67
C LEU A 116 -3.56 -2.38 -7.41
N THR A 117 -2.51 -1.73 -7.90
CA THR A 117 -1.34 -2.41 -8.48
C THR A 117 -0.09 -1.91 -7.79
N CYS A 118 0.98 -2.69 -7.86
CA CYS A 118 2.27 -2.35 -7.27
C CYS A 118 3.39 -2.63 -8.27
N SER A 119 4.35 -1.71 -8.35
CA SER A 119 5.60 -1.86 -9.08
C SER A 119 6.76 -1.56 -8.15
N ASP A 120 7.85 -2.29 -8.29
CA ASP A 120 9.08 -2.07 -7.53
C ASP A 120 10.28 -2.36 -8.43
N ILE A 121 11.37 -1.59 -8.27
CA ILE A 121 12.58 -1.71 -9.09
C ILE A 121 13.66 -2.58 -8.43
N GLY A 122 13.52 -2.88 -7.13
CA GLY A 122 14.46 -3.64 -6.35
C GLY A 122 14.03 -5.11 -6.28
N THR A 123 13.55 -5.52 -5.12
CA THR A 123 13.27 -6.93 -4.80
C THR A 123 11.85 -7.37 -5.18
N GLY A 124 11.01 -6.44 -5.63
CA GLY A 124 9.64 -6.73 -6.04
C GLY A 124 8.64 -6.49 -4.92
N CYS A 125 7.39 -6.25 -5.32
CA CYS A 125 6.29 -6.05 -4.39
C CYS A 125 5.98 -7.30 -3.57
N ASN A 126 5.77 -7.13 -2.27
CA ASN A 126 5.35 -8.19 -1.37
C ASN A 126 3.84 -8.14 -1.13
N LYS A 127 3.35 -7.09 -0.46
CA LYS A 127 1.94 -6.92 -0.13
C LYS A 127 1.50 -5.47 -0.20
N ILE A 128 0.24 -5.26 -0.58
CA ILE A 128 -0.46 -3.98 -0.43
C ILE A 128 -1.44 -4.14 0.73
N TYR A 129 -1.39 -3.22 1.71
CA TYR A 129 -2.31 -3.16 2.84
C TYR A 129 -3.24 -1.97 2.68
N TYR A 130 -4.50 -2.10 3.13
CA TYR A 130 -5.49 -1.04 2.96
C TYR A 130 -6.54 -0.98 4.08
N THR A 131 -7.22 0.16 4.14
CA THR A 131 -8.38 0.45 4.99
C THR A 131 -9.42 1.23 4.18
N THR A 132 -10.70 1.05 4.48
CA THR A 132 -11.82 1.73 3.79
C THR A 132 -12.59 2.70 4.69
N ASP A 133 -12.19 2.84 5.94
CA ASP A 133 -12.80 3.73 6.93
C ASP A 133 -12.00 5.04 7.11
N GLY A 134 -10.94 5.23 6.33
CA GLY A 134 -10.03 6.37 6.43
C GLY A 134 -8.99 6.30 7.54
N SER A 135 -8.95 5.22 8.32
CA SER A 135 -7.86 4.97 9.29
C SER A 135 -6.52 4.75 8.57
N THR A 136 -5.40 5.07 9.21
CA THR A 136 -4.08 4.84 8.61
C THR A 136 -3.78 3.33 8.56
N PRO A 137 -3.52 2.74 7.38
CA PRO A 137 -3.23 1.31 7.27
C PRO A 137 -1.88 0.96 7.91
N THR A 138 -1.77 -0.25 8.44
CA THR A 138 -0.53 -0.87 8.94
C THR A 138 -0.36 -2.26 8.34
N THR A 139 0.74 -2.96 8.64
CA THR A 139 0.94 -4.35 8.21
C THR A 139 -0.01 -5.35 8.86
N SER A 140 -0.83 -4.91 9.83
CA SER A 140 -1.94 -5.68 10.41
C SER A 140 -3.30 -5.40 9.76
N SER A 141 -3.37 -4.44 8.83
CA SER A 141 -4.59 -4.12 8.08
C SER A 141 -4.87 -5.16 6.98
N SER A 142 -6.03 -5.03 6.32
CA SER A 142 -6.43 -5.94 5.25
C SER A 142 -5.42 -5.96 4.10
N VAL A 143 -5.08 -7.15 3.62
CA VAL A 143 -4.21 -7.36 2.45
C VAL A 143 -5.05 -7.33 1.18
N TYR A 144 -4.64 -6.56 0.19
CA TYR A 144 -5.28 -6.54 -1.11
C TYR A 144 -4.98 -7.83 -1.89
N VAL A 145 -6.03 -8.59 -2.20
CA VAL A 145 -5.97 -9.85 -2.97
C VAL A 145 -6.93 -9.88 -4.16
N SER A 146 -7.90 -8.96 -4.19
CA SER A 146 -8.91 -8.82 -5.24
C SER A 146 -9.43 -7.38 -5.27
N PRO A 147 -10.09 -6.94 -6.36
CA PRO A 147 -10.67 -5.61 -6.43
C PRO A 147 -11.58 -5.27 -5.23
N ILE A 148 -11.48 -4.03 -4.76
CA ILE A 148 -12.25 -3.50 -3.62
C ILE A 148 -13.54 -2.90 -4.16
N ILE A 149 -14.68 -3.41 -3.68
CA ILE A 149 -16.00 -2.90 -4.08
C ILE A 149 -16.39 -1.73 -3.17
N ILE A 150 -16.58 -0.56 -3.78
CA ILE A 150 -17.01 0.67 -3.13
C ILE A 150 -18.48 0.92 -3.45
N SER A 151 -19.36 0.66 -2.49
CA SER A 151 -20.82 0.81 -2.63
C SER A 151 -21.43 1.94 -1.81
N ALA A 152 -20.58 2.74 -1.16
CA ALA A 152 -20.94 3.92 -0.39
C ALA A 152 -19.74 4.88 -0.37
N THR A 153 -19.95 6.12 0.09
CA THR A 153 -18.86 7.07 0.33
C THR A 153 -17.79 6.45 1.21
N THR A 154 -16.56 6.38 0.69
CA THR A 154 -15.45 5.61 1.26
C THR A 154 -14.15 6.38 1.14
N THR A 155 -13.39 6.43 2.24
CA THR A 155 -12.00 6.89 2.22
C THR A 155 -11.09 5.67 2.21
N LEU A 156 -10.54 5.35 1.04
CA LEU A 156 -9.60 4.26 0.86
C LEU A 156 -8.18 4.77 1.13
N LYS A 157 -7.50 4.19 2.12
CA LYS A 157 -6.07 4.41 2.34
C LYS A 157 -5.31 3.11 2.11
N TYR A 158 -4.13 3.20 1.52
CA TYR A 158 -3.33 2.04 1.16
C TYR A 158 -1.83 2.35 1.09
N PHE A 159 -1.01 1.32 1.30
CA PHE A 159 0.44 1.36 1.08
C PHE A 159 0.95 -0.04 0.72
N ALA A 160 2.07 -0.12 0.01
CA ALA A 160 2.78 -1.35 -0.28
C ALA A 160 4.07 -1.53 0.54
N THR A 161 4.44 -2.79 0.67
CA THR A 161 5.74 -3.27 1.14
C THR A 161 6.39 -4.13 0.06
N ASP A 162 7.71 -4.15 0.01
CA ASP A 162 8.49 -5.05 -0.86
C ASP A 162 9.04 -6.27 -0.08
N ILE A 163 9.86 -7.07 -0.74
CA ILE A 163 10.47 -8.28 -0.15
C ILE A 163 11.61 -7.92 0.82
N ALA A 164 12.33 -6.82 0.58
CA ALA A 164 13.38 -6.31 1.47
C ALA A 164 12.86 -5.68 2.76
N GLY A 165 11.57 -5.34 2.81
CA GLY A 165 10.90 -4.69 3.94
C GLY A 165 10.84 -3.17 3.85
N ASN A 166 11.09 -2.55 2.69
CA ASN A 166 10.74 -1.14 2.50
C ASN A 166 9.23 -0.96 2.45
N SER A 167 8.76 0.24 2.78
CA SER A 167 7.36 0.62 2.78
C SER A 167 7.19 1.97 2.13
N GLU A 168 6.25 2.11 1.21
CA GLU A 168 5.88 3.44 0.71
C GLU A 168 5.06 4.22 1.74
N ALA A 169 4.99 5.53 1.58
CA ALA A 169 4.06 6.35 2.34
C ALA A 169 2.61 6.01 2.00
N ALA A 170 1.74 6.00 3.01
CA ALA A 170 0.32 5.73 2.81
C ALA A 170 -0.32 6.77 1.89
N LYS A 171 -1.00 6.29 0.85
CA LYS A 171 -1.81 7.09 -0.08
C LYS A 171 -3.26 7.08 0.38
N SER A 172 -4.01 8.09 -0.07
CA SER A 172 -5.43 8.26 0.29
C SER A 172 -6.23 8.63 -0.95
N GLN A 173 -7.38 7.97 -1.13
CA GLN A 173 -8.37 8.28 -2.14
C GLN A 173 -9.76 8.37 -1.51
N THR A 174 -10.50 9.41 -1.89
CA THR A 174 -11.89 9.59 -1.47
C THR A 174 -12.81 9.26 -2.62
N TYR A 175 -13.69 8.29 -2.41
CA TYR A 175 -14.75 7.92 -3.34
C TYR A 175 -16.07 8.45 -2.76
N LEU A 176 -16.69 9.40 -3.45
CA LEU A 176 -18.01 9.92 -3.11
C LEU A 176 -19.03 9.19 -3.97
N LEU A 177 -19.98 8.50 -3.34
CA LEU A 177 -21.11 7.92 -4.07
C LEU A 177 -22.30 8.87 -3.92
N ASN A 178 -22.48 9.73 -4.93
CA ASN A 178 -23.56 10.72 -4.97
C ASN A 178 -24.55 10.29 -6.05
N VAL A 179 -25.61 9.61 -5.64
CA VAL A 179 -26.63 9.15 -6.58
C VAL A 179 -27.89 9.98 -6.41
N ILE A 180 -28.30 10.64 -7.49
CA ILE A 180 -29.53 11.44 -7.51
C ILE A 180 -30.47 10.79 -8.52
N ARG A 181 -31.67 10.44 -8.08
CA ARG A 181 -32.67 9.73 -8.89
C ARG A 181 -33.88 10.62 -9.14
N ILE A 182 -34.30 10.74 -10.40
CA ILE A 182 -35.68 11.13 -10.71
C ILE A 182 -36.54 9.86 -10.67
N LEU A 183 -37.59 9.88 -9.85
CA LEU A 183 -38.51 8.76 -9.65
C LEU A 183 -39.43 8.57 -10.86
N ARG A 184 -38.89 7.96 -11.91
CA ARG A 184 -39.60 7.51 -13.12
C ARG A 184 -39.46 6.00 -13.27
N SER A 185 -40.10 5.42 -14.29
CA SER A 185 -40.01 4.00 -14.63
C SER A 185 -39.44 3.81 -16.05
N PRO A 186 -38.19 3.34 -16.22
CA PRO A 186 -37.20 3.10 -15.16
C PRO A 186 -36.70 4.41 -14.53
N GLY A 187 -36.09 4.30 -13.34
CA GLY A 187 -35.49 5.46 -12.66
C GLY A 187 -34.33 6.04 -13.46
N VAL A 188 -34.15 7.36 -13.41
CA VAL A 188 -33.09 8.05 -14.14
C VAL A 188 -32.12 8.70 -13.15
N TYR A 189 -30.82 8.48 -13.35
CA TYR A 189 -29.78 8.78 -12.36
C TYR A 189 -28.82 9.89 -12.83
N TYR A 190 -28.40 10.72 -11.89
CA TYR A 190 -27.58 11.91 -12.10
C TYR A 190 -26.52 12.05 -11.00
N SER A 191 -25.45 12.77 -11.30
CA SER A 191 -24.36 13.09 -10.36
C SER A 191 -24.55 14.42 -9.62
N SER A 192 -25.46 15.29 -10.08
CA SER A 192 -25.75 16.58 -9.46
C SER A 192 -27.25 16.88 -9.40
N ILE A 193 -27.64 17.69 -8.40
CA ILE A 193 -29.05 18.11 -8.24
C ILE A 193 -29.45 18.98 -9.44
N GLN A 194 -28.51 19.78 -9.97
CA GLN A 194 -28.76 20.63 -11.13
C GLN A 194 -29.05 19.82 -12.39
N ASP A 195 -28.31 18.74 -12.66
CA ASP A 195 -28.55 17.92 -13.85
C ASP A 195 -29.89 17.18 -13.77
N ALA A 196 -30.22 16.65 -12.59
CA ALA A 196 -31.54 16.06 -12.34
C ALA A 196 -32.65 17.11 -12.53
N TYR A 197 -32.48 18.31 -12.00
CA TYR A 197 -33.44 19.40 -12.16
C TYR A 197 -33.58 19.85 -13.62
N ASN A 198 -32.49 19.94 -14.37
CA ASN A 198 -32.50 20.32 -15.79
C ASN A 198 -33.26 19.28 -16.63
N ALA A 199 -33.18 18.00 -16.27
CA ALA A 199 -33.90 16.92 -16.94
C ALA A 199 -35.33 16.69 -16.41
N ALA A 200 -35.69 17.32 -15.29
CA ALA A 200 -37.00 17.16 -14.68
C ALA A 200 -38.13 17.77 -15.53
N ILE A 201 -39.32 17.20 -15.38
CA ILE A 201 -40.59 17.71 -15.89
C ILE A 201 -41.51 18.07 -14.72
N ASP A 202 -42.59 18.78 -15.01
CA ASP A 202 -43.60 19.13 -14.00
C ASP A 202 -44.16 17.87 -13.31
N GLY A 203 -44.20 17.89 -11.99
CA GLY A 203 -44.65 16.79 -11.13
C GLY A 203 -43.56 15.79 -10.70
N ASP A 204 -42.32 15.90 -11.18
CA ASP A 204 -41.27 14.94 -10.84
C ASP A 204 -40.90 14.92 -9.34
N ASN A 205 -40.33 13.79 -8.92
CA ASN A 205 -39.74 13.63 -7.60
C ASN A 205 -38.25 13.27 -7.74
N ILE A 206 -37.38 14.15 -7.28
CA ILE A 206 -35.93 14.00 -7.24
C ILE A 206 -35.53 13.53 -5.84
N GLN A 207 -34.89 12.38 -5.76
CA GLN A 207 -34.41 11.78 -4.52
C GLN A 207 -32.89 11.74 -4.51
N VAL A 208 -32.28 12.00 -3.35
CA VAL A 208 -30.82 12.07 -3.20
C VAL A 208 -30.33 11.04 -2.20
N GLN A 209 -29.49 10.12 -2.68
CA GLN A 209 -28.75 9.14 -1.89
C GLN A 209 -27.34 9.70 -1.63
N ALA A 210 -27.25 10.69 -0.74
CA ALA A 210 -25.99 11.23 -0.26
C ALA A 210 -26.17 11.85 1.13
N VAL A 211 -25.21 11.64 2.03
CA VAL A 211 -25.18 12.32 3.33
C VAL A 211 -24.69 13.76 3.15
N ASN A 212 -23.65 13.95 2.34
CA ASN A 212 -23.07 15.26 2.04
C ASN A 212 -23.08 15.46 0.52
N LEU A 213 -23.53 16.62 0.07
CA LEU A 213 -23.54 17.02 -1.32
C LEU A 213 -22.96 18.42 -1.42
N THR A 214 -22.03 18.63 -2.35
CA THR A 214 -21.42 19.93 -2.61
C THR A 214 -21.86 20.42 -3.97
N GLY A 215 -22.29 21.67 -4.05
CA GLY A 215 -22.67 22.29 -5.32
C GLY A 215 -23.76 23.35 -5.14
N ASN A 216 -23.80 24.27 -6.09
CA ASN A 216 -24.89 25.23 -6.18
C ASN A 216 -26.07 24.60 -6.92
N PHE A 217 -27.27 25.02 -6.54
CA PHE A 217 -28.51 24.59 -7.15
C PHE A 217 -29.33 25.81 -7.55
N SER A 218 -29.66 25.92 -8.84
CA SER A 218 -30.42 27.01 -9.42
C SER A 218 -31.78 26.51 -9.91
N ALA A 219 -32.82 26.83 -9.15
CA ALA A 219 -34.21 26.61 -9.53
C ALA A 219 -34.71 27.79 -10.38
N ASN A 220 -34.73 27.63 -11.70
CA ASN A 220 -34.98 28.70 -12.67
C ASN A 220 -36.00 28.39 -13.77
N ARG A 221 -36.75 27.29 -13.61
CA ARG A 221 -37.75 26.82 -14.58
C ARG A 221 -39.16 26.92 -13.99
N ASN A 222 -40.14 27.12 -14.85
CA ASN A 222 -41.57 27.08 -14.50
C ASN A 222 -42.10 25.65 -14.41
N ILE A 223 -41.58 24.89 -13.44
CA ILE A 223 -42.03 23.53 -13.14
C ILE A 223 -42.19 23.36 -11.64
N SER A 224 -43.14 22.53 -11.24
CA SER A 224 -43.39 22.12 -9.87
C SER A 224 -42.82 20.73 -9.63
N LEU A 225 -42.00 20.54 -8.60
CA LEU A 225 -41.41 19.23 -8.28
C LEU A 225 -41.04 19.09 -6.80
N SER A 226 -40.72 17.87 -6.38
CA SER A 226 -40.16 17.61 -5.04
C SER A 226 -38.69 17.24 -5.13
N LEU A 227 -37.87 17.84 -4.27
CA LEU A 227 -36.47 17.49 -4.05
C LEU A 227 -36.32 16.93 -2.63
N GLN A 228 -35.86 15.69 -2.50
CA GLN A 228 -35.88 14.95 -1.24
C GLN A 228 -34.52 14.33 -0.92
N GLY A 229 -33.95 14.71 0.22
CA GLY A 229 -32.64 14.25 0.68
C GLY A 229 -32.69 12.99 1.53
N GLY A 230 -31.51 12.44 1.78
CA GLY A 230 -31.24 11.40 2.76
C GLY A 230 -31.95 10.08 2.47
N TYR A 231 -31.82 9.56 1.25
CA TYR A 231 -32.35 8.25 0.88
C TYR A 231 -31.33 7.12 1.06
N SER A 232 -31.84 5.92 1.36
CA SER A 232 -31.08 4.66 1.33
C SER A 232 -30.58 4.31 -0.08
N SER A 233 -29.66 3.35 -0.18
CA SER A 233 -29.05 2.95 -1.46
C SER A 233 -29.99 2.39 -2.52
N ASN A 234 -31.14 1.88 -2.09
CA ASN A 234 -32.21 1.42 -2.97
C ASN A 234 -33.34 2.46 -3.14
N PHE A 235 -33.18 3.65 -2.56
CA PHE A 235 -34.14 4.76 -2.59
C PHE A 235 -35.57 4.38 -2.14
N THR A 236 -35.71 3.41 -1.23
CA THR A 236 -37.02 3.00 -0.70
C THR A 236 -37.39 3.72 0.59
N THR A 237 -36.40 4.19 1.36
CA THR A 237 -36.60 4.77 2.69
C THR A 237 -35.74 6.01 2.87
N SER A 238 -36.25 7.00 3.59
CA SER A 238 -35.44 8.10 4.10
C SER A 238 -34.66 7.63 5.33
N THR A 239 -33.34 7.82 5.31
CA THR A 239 -32.37 7.45 6.35
C THR A 239 -31.85 8.66 7.13
N GLY A 240 -32.41 9.86 6.89
CA GLY A 240 -31.97 11.12 7.51
C GLY A 240 -32.08 12.29 6.55
N SER A 241 -31.22 13.29 6.73
CA SER A 241 -31.14 14.46 5.85
C SER A 241 -29.85 14.45 5.01
N THR A 242 -29.93 15.01 3.80
CA THR A 242 -28.74 15.39 3.02
C THR A 242 -28.27 16.77 3.44
N ILE A 243 -26.99 16.91 3.76
CA ILE A 243 -26.34 18.20 3.96
C ILE A 243 -25.91 18.72 2.59
N LEU A 244 -26.46 19.87 2.17
CA LEU A 244 -26.04 20.57 0.96
C LEU A 244 -25.10 21.72 1.33
N LYS A 245 -23.85 21.60 0.90
CA LYS A 245 -22.81 22.63 0.99
C LYS A 245 -22.78 23.42 -0.31
N GLY A 246 -23.45 24.57 -0.30
CA GLY A 246 -23.57 25.45 -1.47
C GLY A 246 -24.81 26.33 -1.41
N MET A 247 -25.03 27.09 -2.47
CA MET A 247 -26.16 28.01 -2.55
C MET A 247 -27.34 27.38 -3.28
N ILE A 248 -28.54 27.55 -2.71
CA ILE A 248 -29.78 27.41 -3.45
C ILE A 248 -30.20 28.79 -3.95
N GLN A 249 -30.35 28.95 -5.25
CA GLN A 249 -30.84 30.16 -5.89
C GLN A 249 -32.20 29.88 -6.54
N THR A 250 -33.20 30.68 -6.19
CA THR A 250 -34.51 30.66 -6.86
C THR A 250 -34.59 31.86 -7.79
N LEU A 251 -34.71 31.62 -9.09
CA LEU A 251 -34.92 32.68 -10.08
C LEU A 251 -36.42 32.82 -10.39
N PRO A 252 -36.89 34.02 -10.80
CA PRO A 252 -38.31 34.25 -11.09
C PRO A 252 -38.78 33.32 -12.20
N GLY A 253 -39.67 32.37 -11.86
CA GLY A 253 -40.06 31.32 -12.81
C GLY A 253 -41.47 30.75 -12.62
N GLY A 254 -42.26 31.15 -11.62
CA GLY A 254 -43.65 30.71 -11.47
C GLY A 254 -43.88 29.26 -10.97
N GLY A 255 -42.87 28.39 -11.01
CA GLY A 255 -42.95 27.01 -10.52
C GLY A 255 -42.79 26.87 -9.00
N VAL A 256 -43.11 25.68 -8.46
CA VAL A 256 -43.06 25.38 -7.01
C VAL A 256 -42.10 24.23 -6.70
N MET A 257 -41.08 24.46 -5.87
CA MET A 257 -40.20 23.40 -5.41
C MET A 257 -40.43 23.04 -3.95
N ALA A 258 -40.82 21.79 -3.69
CA ALA A 258 -40.90 21.24 -2.33
C ALA A 258 -39.58 20.55 -1.94
N ILE A 259 -38.80 21.18 -1.07
CA ILE A 259 -37.54 20.62 -0.55
C ILE A 259 -37.79 19.90 0.79
N ARG A 260 -37.36 18.65 0.91
CA ARG A 260 -37.53 17.80 2.10
C ARG A 260 -36.22 17.13 2.50
N ASN A 261 -35.99 16.96 3.80
CA ASN A 261 -34.82 16.25 4.34
C ASN A 261 -33.48 16.82 3.84
N PHE A 262 -33.37 18.15 3.81
CA PHE A 262 -32.10 18.84 3.54
C PHE A 262 -31.71 19.69 4.75
N VAL A 263 -30.41 19.74 5.00
CA VAL A 263 -29.77 20.75 5.85
C VAL A 263 -28.89 21.60 4.96
N LEU A 264 -29.09 22.92 4.99
CA LEU A 264 -28.22 23.85 4.28
C LEU A 264 -27.08 24.25 5.19
N GLU A 265 -25.85 23.97 4.76
CA GLU A 265 -24.65 24.39 5.45
C GLU A 265 -24.00 25.50 4.62
N LYS A 266 -23.79 26.67 5.25
CA LYS A 266 -23.19 27.86 4.63
C LYS A 266 -21.67 27.76 4.59
#